data_AF-A0A7V8ZQY3-F1
#
_entry.id   AF-A0A7V8ZQY3-F1
#
_cell.length_a   1.000
_cell.length_b   1.000
_cell.length_c   1.000
_cell.angle_alpha   90.00
_cell.angle_beta   90.00
_cell.angle_gamma   90.00
#
_symmetry.space_group_name_H-M   'P 1'
#
loop_
_entity.id
_entity.type
_entity.pdbx_description
1 polymer ?
#
loop_
_entity_poly.entity_id
_entity_poly.type
_entity_poly.pdbx_seq_one_letter_code
_entity_poly.pdbx_strand_id
1 'polypeptide(L)' 'MPNAVNRETLHEDIIAELEQDALMWARLSIEKLVCSVRCDEHGRVAEIVCEGRSFDDLRFYVSGCCEDLVLAAKGKLG' A
#
# COMPACT_ATOMS: atom_id res chain seq x y z
N MET A 1 26.29 40.42 -15.70
CA MET A 1 24.90 40.45 -15.20
C MET A 1 24.49 39.00 -14.97
N PRO A 2 24.07 38.58 -13.77
CA PRO A 2 23.69 37.19 -13.55
C PRO A 2 22.32 36.94 -14.18
N ASN A 3 22.22 35.88 -14.98
CA ASN A 3 20.99 35.43 -15.61
C ASN A 3 20.00 35.00 -14.52
N ALA A 4 18.81 35.61 -14.52
CA ALA A 4 17.70 35.15 -13.69
C ALA A 4 17.33 33.72 -14.13
N VAL A 5 17.45 32.77 -13.22
CA VAL A 5 17.01 31.39 -13.43
C VAL A 5 15.48 31.42 -13.48
N ASN A 6 14.90 31.18 -14.65
CA ASN A 6 13.46 31.01 -14.80
C ASN A 6 13.07 29.67 -14.15
N ARG A 7 12.40 29.70 -13.00
CA ARG A 7 11.86 28.52 -12.30
C ARG A 7 10.37 28.44 -12.61
N GLU A 8 10.02 27.72 -13.66
CA GLU A 8 8.62 27.38 -13.93
C GLU A 8 8.23 26.18 -13.08
N THR A 9 7.13 26.30 -12.35
CA THR A 9 6.62 25.28 -11.44
C THR A 9 5.91 24.18 -12.25
N LEU A 10 6.60 23.06 -12.49
CA LEU A 10 6.04 21.81 -13.05
C LEU A 10 5.15 21.06 -12.01
N HIS A 11 4.32 21.80 -11.29
CA HIS A 11 4.09 21.49 -9.87
C HIS A 11 2.92 20.55 -9.58
N GLU A 12 1.90 20.46 -10.42
CA GLU A 12 0.70 19.66 -10.10
C GLU A 12 0.77 18.24 -10.66
N ASP A 13 1.20 18.08 -11.92
CA ASP A 13 1.29 16.76 -12.56
C ASP A 13 2.33 15.86 -11.89
N ILE A 14 3.48 16.41 -11.49
CA ILE A 14 4.54 15.65 -10.79
C ILE A 14 4.07 15.20 -9.40
N ILE A 15 3.32 16.04 -8.69
CA ILE A 15 2.80 15.69 -7.35
C ILE A 15 1.80 14.54 -7.48
N ALA A 16 0.89 14.63 -8.46
CA ALA A 16 -0.08 13.58 -8.72
C ALA A 16 0.60 12.25 -9.11
N GLU A 17 1.59 12.29 -9.99
CA GLU A 17 2.38 11.09 -10.36
C GLU A 17 3.09 10.49 -9.15
N LEU A 18 3.77 11.32 -8.36
CA LEU A 18 4.48 10.88 -7.15
C LEU A 18 3.53 10.26 -6.12
N GLU A 19 2.34 10.83 -5.94
CA GLU A 19 1.33 10.29 -5.04
C GLU A 19 0.84 8.91 -5.50
N GLN A 20 0.58 8.74 -6.81
CA GLN A 20 0.18 7.44 -7.36
C GLN A 20 1.28 6.39 -7.20
N ASP A 21 2.55 6.76 -7.45
CA ASP A 21 3.69 5.86 -7.25
C ASP A 21 3.84 5.47 -5.77
N ALA A 22 3.71 6.42 -4.86
CA ALA A 22 3.76 6.17 -3.43
C ALA A 22 2.64 5.23 -2.97
N LEU A 23 1.42 5.43 -3.48
CA LEU A 23 0.28 4.55 -3.22
C LEU A 23 0.51 3.14 -3.74
N MET A 24 1.05 3.01 -4.95
CA MET A 24 1.39 1.71 -5.53
C MET A 24 2.43 0.98 -4.68
N TRP A 25 3.50 1.68 -4.26
CA TRP A 25 4.52 1.11 -3.38
C TRP A 25 3.96 0.67 -2.02
N ALA A 26 3.09 1.48 -1.42
CA ALA A 26 2.43 1.12 -0.17
C ALA A 26 1.61 -0.17 -0.32
N ARG A 27 0.82 -0.28 -1.41
CA ARG A 27 0.02 -1.49 -1.72
C ARG A 27 0.89 -2.74 -1.81
N LEU A 28 1.94 -2.70 -2.63
CA LEU A 28 2.83 -3.84 -2.85
C LEU A 28 3.56 -4.27 -1.56
N SER A 29 4.00 -3.29 -0.76
CA SER A 29 4.69 -3.55 0.50
C SER A 29 3.80 -4.26 1.51
N ILE A 30 2.56 -3.79 1.66
CA ILE A 30 1.57 -4.35 2.58
C ILE A 30 1.11 -5.73 2.09
N GLU A 31 0.87 -5.89 0.78
CA GLU A 31 0.52 -7.19 0.19
C GLU A 31 1.60 -8.24 0.47
N LYS A 32 2.87 -7.89 0.25
CA LYS A 32 3.99 -8.79 0.53
C LYS A 32 4.07 -9.18 2.01
N LEU A 33 3.78 -8.26 2.93
CA LEU A 33 3.74 -8.55 4.36
C LEU A 33 2.61 -9.53 4.71
N VAL A 34 1.39 -9.29 4.22
CA VAL A 34 0.23 -10.13 4.52
C VAL A 34 0.35 -11.51 3.90
N CYS A 35 0.69 -11.60 2.61
CA CYS A 35 0.81 -12.86 1.89
C CYS A 35 1.97 -13.74 2.39
N SER A 36 2.87 -13.21 3.22
CA SER A 36 3.91 -13.99 3.90
C SER A 36 3.37 -14.84 5.06
N VAL A 37 2.17 -14.55 5.55
CA VAL A 37 1.52 -15.29 6.63
C VAL A 37 0.75 -16.48 6.06
N ARG A 38 1.09 -17.67 6.53
CA ARG A 38 0.45 -18.94 6.16
C ARG A 38 -0.30 -19.50 7.35
N CYS A 39 -1.48 -20.06 7.09
CA CYS A 39 -2.23 -20.83 8.07
C CYS A 39 -1.62 -22.22 8.20
N ASP A 40 -1.26 -22.59 9.43
CA ASP A 40 -0.67 -23.90 9.72
C ASP A 40 -1.67 -25.06 9.56
N GLU A 41 -2.96 -24.81 9.81
CA GLU A 41 -4.01 -25.85 9.74
C GLU A 41 -4.46 -26.15 8.30
N HIS A 42 -4.66 -25.10 7.50
CA HIS A 42 -5.26 -25.21 6.17
C HIS A 42 -4.25 -25.04 5.03
N GLY A 43 -3.01 -24.62 5.34
CA GLY A 43 -1.93 -24.41 4.37
C GLY A 43 -2.12 -23.20 3.45
N ARG A 44 -3.18 -22.40 3.64
CA ARG A 44 -3.49 -21.22 2.81
C ARG A 44 -2.76 -19.97 3.29
N VAL A 45 -2.54 -19.03 2.39
CA VAL A 45 -1.98 -17.71 2.73
C VAL A 45 -3.10 -16.71 3.00
N ALA A 46 -2.81 -15.68 3.79
CA ALA A 46 -3.72 -14.55 3.95
C ALA A 46 -3.79 -13.75 2.64
N GLU A 47 -4.94 -13.13 2.40
CA GLU A 47 -5.19 -12.27 1.25
C GLU A 47 -5.48 -10.85 1.74
N ILE A 48 -5.13 -9.86 0.92
CA ILE A 48 -5.45 -8.46 1.19
C ILE A 48 -6.05 -7.79 -0.04
N VAL A 49 -7.12 -7.05 0.18
CA VAL A 49 -7.71 -6.17 -0.81
C VAL A 49 -7.45 -4.73 -0.40
N CYS A 50 -6.93 -3.93 -1.32
CA CYS A 50 -6.74 -2.51 -1.14
C CYS A 50 -7.74 -1.72 -2.00
N GLU A 51 -8.50 -0.83 -1.37
CA GLU A 51 -9.43 0.09 -2.02
C GLU A 51 -8.99 1.55 -1.79
N GLY A 52 -9.42 2.48 -2.65
CA GLY A 52 -9.09 3.91 -2.60
C GLY A 52 -8.24 4.39 -3.78
N ARG A 53 -8.09 5.71 -3.93
CA ARG A 53 -7.27 6.35 -5.00
C ARG A 53 -6.29 7.40 -4.48
N SER A 54 -6.30 7.66 -3.18
CA SER A 54 -5.51 8.63 -2.44
C SER A 54 -5.12 8.04 -1.08
N PHE A 55 -4.26 8.72 -0.31
CA PHE A 55 -3.98 8.29 1.06
C PHE A 55 -5.15 8.54 2.02
N ASP A 56 -6.01 9.52 1.72
CA ASP A 56 -7.16 9.89 2.56
C ASP A 56 -8.31 8.88 2.49
N ASP A 57 -8.44 8.16 1.37
CA ASP A 57 -9.49 7.16 1.15
C ASP A 57 -8.98 5.72 1.09
N LEU A 58 -7.70 5.49 1.43
CA LEU A 58 -7.06 4.17 1.39
C LEU A 58 -7.63 3.24 2.46
N ARG A 59 -8.11 2.06 2.04
CA ARG A 59 -8.65 1.03 2.93
C ARG A 59 -8.06 -0.33 2.61
N PHE A 60 -7.78 -1.10 3.65
CA PHE A 60 -7.25 -2.46 3.56
C PHE A 60 -8.20 -3.45 4.21
N TYR A 61 -8.49 -4.53 3.50
CA TYR A 61 -9.33 -5.63 3.97
C TYR A 61 -8.51 -6.90 3.93
N VAL A 62 -8.32 -7.53 5.09
CA VAL A 62 -7.59 -8.79 5.23
C VAL A 62 -8.60 -9.92 5.30
N SER A 63 -8.40 -10.95 4.46
CA SER A 63 -9.18 -12.18 4.44
C SER A 63 -8.28 -13.41 4.63
N GLY A 64 -8.88 -14.49 5.10
CA GLY A 64 -8.18 -15.74 5.36
C GLY A 64 -9.16 -16.90 5.54
N CYS A 65 -8.65 -18.13 5.57
CA CYS A 65 -9.45 -19.33 5.78
C CYS A 65 -9.97 -19.52 7.21
N CYS A 66 -9.34 -18.87 8.19
CA CYS A 66 -9.75 -18.91 9.60
C CYS A 66 -9.37 -17.60 10.31
N GLU A 67 -9.94 -17.39 11.50
CA GLU A 67 -9.74 -16.17 12.29
C GLU A 67 -8.29 -16.02 12.74
N ASP A 68 -7.62 -17.11 13.13
CA ASP A 68 -6.22 -17.09 13.55
C ASP A 68 -5.29 -16.58 12.45
N LEU A 69 -5.52 -16.99 11.19
CA LEU A 69 -4.78 -16.48 10.05
C LEU A 69 -4.97 -14.97 9.88
N VAL A 70 -6.22 -14.49 10.00
CA VAL A 70 -6.55 -13.07 9.88
C VAL A 70 -5.92 -12.26 11.01
N LEU A 71 -5.95 -12.78 12.24
CA LEU A 71 -5.31 -12.15 13.39
C LEU A 71 -3.78 -12.08 13.24
N ALA A 72 -3.15 -13.17 12.81
CA ALA A 72 -1.72 -13.22 12.55
C ALA A 72 -1.30 -12.26 11.43
N ALA A 73 -2.08 -12.18 10.35
CA ALA A 73 -1.87 -11.24 9.26
C ALA A 73 -2.03 -9.78 9.71
N LYS A 74 -3.08 -9.46 10.48
CA LYS A 74 -3.25 -8.12 11.07
C LYS A 74 -2.09 -7.73 11.99
N GLY A 75 -1.57 -8.67 12.78
CA GLY A 75 -0.40 -8.44 13.63
C GLY A 75 0.89 -8.06 12.87
N LYS A 76 0.98 -8.33 11.56
CA LYS A 76 2.10 -7.86 10.73
C LYS A 76 1.98 -6.40 10.29
N LEU A 77 0.78 -5.82 10.35
CA LEU A 77 0.50 -4.47 9.86
C LEU A 77 0.70 -3.37 10.91
N GLY A 78 0.88 -3.74 12.18
CA GLY A 78 1.04 -2.81 13.31
C GLY A 78 -0.16 -2.84 14.23
#